data_AF-E8WLV7-F1
#
_entry.id   AF-E8WLV7-F1
#
_cell.length_a   1.000
_cell.length_b   1.000
_cell.length_c   1.000
_cell.angle_alpha   90.00
_cell.angle_beta   90.00
_cell.angle_gamma   90.00
#
_symmetry.space_group_name_H-M   'P 1'
#
loop_
_entity.id
_entity.type
_entity.pdbx_description
1 polymer ?
#
loop_
_entity_poly.entity_id
_entity_poly.type
_entity_poly.pdbx_seq_one_letter_code
_entity_poly.pdbx_strand_id
1 'polypeptide(L)'
;MSGMVKKLSLLLMALTISGCATTYVPISWGQGDVVKRLSREDLFLSTLFNRYDPDRNTLRVSGASFDEVMMPSEVKLHLGAYRPDTKIIYRNLFQQYTEGQLRSVMLHELAHHVWYSGMSAQQREDWRLYLATNPTRLQAMVRSTYKQGTDFDSEDFAFAVEYARPGDIEELATLKIITPEEREKIMKLKFPPKRADLPQGPPLVRTAEADRSHEGDNDEPQAKDQKDPKDQAPHHEIY
;
A
#
# COMPACT_ATOMS: atom_id res chain seq x y z
N MET A 1 6.41 36.13 45.66
CA MET A 1 7.23 35.60 44.54
C MET A 1 7.56 36.73 43.58
N SER A 2 8.85 36.99 43.34
CA SER A 2 9.34 38.02 42.40
C SER A 2 8.79 37.81 40.98
N GLY A 3 8.52 38.89 40.25
CA GLY A 3 8.04 38.82 38.86
C GLY A 3 8.99 38.07 37.92
N MET A 4 10.27 37.97 38.26
CA MET A 4 11.27 37.20 37.54
C MET A 4 11.04 35.68 37.70
N VAL A 5 10.61 35.23 38.89
CA VAL A 5 10.26 33.82 39.15
C VAL A 5 9.00 33.42 38.37
N LYS A 6 8.00 34.30 38.29
CA LYS A 6 6.78 34.05 37.50
C LYS A 6 7.08 33.94 36.00
N LYS A 7 7.94 34.82 35.46
CA LYS A 7 8.36 34.77 34.06
C LYS A 7 9.19 33.51 33.75
N LEU A 8 10.10 33.13 34.64
CA LEU A 8 10.90 31.92 34.49
C LEU A 8 10.03 30.65 34.57
N SER A 9 9.06 30.59 35.48
CA SER A 9 8.09 29.48 35.57
C SER A 9 7.20 29.40 34.34
N LEU A 10 6.69 30.52 33.81
CA LEU A 10 5.92 30.55 32.55
C LEU A 10 6.76 30.11 31.34
N LEU A 11 8.04 30.48 31.29
CA LEU A 11 8.94 30.07 30.21
C LEU A 11 9.25 28.57 30.28
N LEU A 12 9.52 28.03 31.48
CA LEU A 12 9.70 26.59 31.70
C LEU A 12 8.42 25.80 31.42
N MET A 13 7.25 26.36 31.74
CA MET A 13 5.96 25.76 31.40
C MET A 13 5.72 25.78 29.87
N ALA A 14 6.06 26.87 29.19
CA ALA A 14 6.00 26.94 27.72
C ALA A 14 6.97 25.95 27.05
N LEU A 15 8.17 25.77 27.60
CA LEU A 15 9.18 24.82 27.11
C LEU A 15 8.81 23.35 27.40
N THR A 16 7.99 23.08 28.41
CA THR A 16 7.49 21.72 28.72
C THR A 16 6.18 21.40 28.00
N ILE A 17 5.39 22.41 27.62
CA ILE A 17 4.18 22.25 26.78
C ILE A 17 4.53 22.17 25.29
N SER A 18 5.68 22.74 24.87
CA SER A 18 6.28 22.46 23.55
C SER A 18 6.97 21.10 23.52
N GLY A 19 6.33 20.06 24.08
CA GLY A 19 6.73 18.69 23.84
C GLY A 19 6.82 18.49 22.34
N CYS A 20 7.95 17.98 21.87
CA CYS A 20 8.13 17.52 20.50
C CYS A 20 7.07 16.44 20.23
N ALA A 21 5.87 16.86 19.82
CA ALA A 21 4.77 15.96 19.55
C ALA A 21 5.12 15.22 18.27
N THR A 22 5.59 14.02 18.43
CA THR A 22 6.04 13.19 17.35
C THR A 22 4.84 12.57 16.66
N THR A 23 4.63 12.96 15.41
CA THR A 23 3.49 12.50 14.59
C THR A 23 3.77 11.22 13.83
N TYR A 24 5.02 10.74 13.82
CA TYR A 24 5.43 9.62 12.99
C TYR A 24 6.22 8.59 13.79
N VAL A 25 5.92 7.33 13.50
CA VAL A 25 6.62 6.16 14.04
C VAL A 25 7.03 5.24 12.90
N PRO A 26 8.06 4.39 13.08
CA PRO A 26 8.40 3.36 12.10
C PRO A 26 7.16 2.55 11.70
N ILE A 27 7.04 2.23 10.42
CA ILE A 27 5.81 1.66 9.85
C ILE A 27 5.38 0.35 10.51
N SER A 28 6.34 -0.43 11.02
CA SER A 28 6.12 -1.69 11.73
C SER A 28 5.67 -1.52 13.19
N TRP A 29 5.77 -0.33 13.79
CA TRP A 29 5.41 -0.13 15.19
C TRP A 29 3.91 -0.41 15.41
N GLY A 30 3.58 -1.34 16.29
CA GLY A 30 2.20 -1.78 16.54
C GLY A 30 1.50 -2.50 15.36
N GLN A 31 2.18 -2.70 14.23
CA GLN A 31 1.64 -3.35 13.02
C GLN A 31 2.63 -4.34 12.38
N GLY A 32 3.62 -4.81 13.14
CA GLY A 32 4.78 -5.56 12.64
C GLY A 32 4.42 -6.82 11.85
N ASP A 33 3.45 -7.61 12.33
CA ASP A 33 3.03 -8.83 11.63
C ASP A 33 2.38 -8.54 10.28
N VAL A 34 1.54 -7.51 10.20
CA VAL A 34 0.88 -7.09 8.95
C VAL A 34 1.92 -6.55 7.97
N VAL A 35 2.81 -5.67 8.41
CA VAL A 35 3.91 -5.14 7.58
C VAL A 35 4.83 -6.25 7.07
N LYS A 36 5.17 -7.21 7.93
CA LYS A 36 6.00 -8.36 7.55
C LYS A 36 5.30 -9.26 6.55
N ARG A 37 3.99 -9.48 6.72
CA ARG A 37 3.17 -10.23 5.76
C ARG A 37 3.12 -9.53 4.41
N LEU A 38 2.69 -8.26 4.39
CA LEU A 38 2.60 -7.44 3.17
C LEU A 38 3.92 -7.38 2.40
N SER A 39 5.06 -7.17 3.07
CA SER A 39 6.38 -7.10 2.42
C SER A 39 6.89 -8.41 1.82
N ARG A 40 6.18 -9.53 2.06
CA ARG A 40 6.53 -10.87 1.56
C ARG A 40 5.49 -11.44 0.62
N GLU A 41 4.21 -11.19 0.88
CA GLU A 41 3.09 -11.82 0.18
C GLU A 41 2.47 -10.94 -0.89
N ASP A 42 2.50 -9.60 -0.74
CA ASP A 42 2.08 -8.72 -1.84
C ASP A 42 3.13 -8.79 -2.94
N LEU A 43 2.71 -9.18 -4.15
CA LEU A 43 3.62 -9.41 -5.26
C LEU A 43 4.44 -8.16 -5.60
N PHE A 44 3.82 -6.98 -5.59
CA PHE A 44 4.51 -5.76 -6.01
C PHE A 44 5.51 -5.31 -4.93
N LEU A 45 5.08 -5.28 -3.67
CA LEU A 45 5.97 -4.99 -2.53
C LEU A 45 7.12 -6.00 -2.46
N SER A 46 6.83 -7.30 -2.52
CA SER A 46 7.85 -8.34 -2.41
C SER A 46 8.88 -8.26 -3.54
N THR A 47 8.46 -7.97 -4.78
CA THR A 47 9.37 -7.69 -5.90
C THR A 47 10.32 -6.54 -5.59
N LEU A 48 9.80 -5.40 -5.16
CA LEU A 48 10.63 -4.22 -4.89
C LEU A 48 11.54 -4.43 -3.67
N PHE A 49 11.04 -5.01 -2.58
CA PHE A 49 11.86 -5.32 -1.41
C PHE A 49 12.97 -6.31 -1.74
N ASN A 50 12.68 -7.39 -2.46
CA ASN A 50 13.71 -8.38 -2.79
C ASN A 50 14.87 -7.79 -3.59
N ARG A 51 14.60 -6.78 -4.42
CA ARG A 51 15.63 -6.13 -5.23
C ARG A 51 16.36 -5.01 -4.49
N TYR A 52 15.63 -4.15 -3.78
CA TYR A 52 16.16 -2.87 -3.29
C TYR A 52 16.38 -2.83 -1.78
N ASP A 53 15.69 -3.67 -1.03
CA ASP A 53 15.86 -3.78 0.43
C ASP A 53 15.60 -5.24 0.89
N PRO A 54 16.48 -6.19 0.52
CA PRO A 54 16.26 -7.62 0.73
C PRO A 54 16.13 -7.99 2.22
N ASP A 55 16.78 -7.24 3.10
CA ASP A 55 16.71 -7.44 4.55
C ASP A 55 15.54 -6.69 5.21
N ARG A 56 14.77 -5.91 4.43
CA ARG A 56 13.68 -5.05 4.90
C ARG A 56 14.13 -4.06 5.97
N ASN A 57 15.32 -3.51 5.83
CA ASN A 57 15.88 -2.54 6.77
C ASN A 57 15.03 -1.27 6.83
N THR A 58 14.36 -0.91 5.74
CA THR A 58 13.42 0.23 5.69
C THR A 58 12.18 0.04 6.55
N LEU A 59 11.86 -1.21 6.91
CA LEU A 59 10.72 -1.57 7.76
C LEU A 59 11.13 -1.82 9.22
N ARG A 60 12.42 -1.97 9.48
CA ARG A 60 12.93 -2.45 10.78
C ARG A 60 12.83 -1.40 11.86
N VAL A 61 12.55 -1.91 13.05
CA VAL A 61 13.16 -1.45 14.29
C VAL A 61 13.84 -2.68 14.86
N SER A 62 15.17 -2.76 14.78
CA SER A 62 15.90 -3.83 15.47
C SER A 62 15.76 -3.65 16.98
N GLY A 63 15.66 -4.76 17.72
CA GLY A 63 15.44 -4.74 19.17
C GLY A 63 16.37 -3.81 19.94
N ALA A 64 15.80 -3.14 20.94
CA ALA A 64 16.37 -2.24 21.94
C ALA A 64 16.22 -0.73 21.66
N SER A 65 15.50 -0.11 22.60
CA SER A 65 15.19 1.29 22.83
C SER A 65 14.13 1.97 21.97
N PHE A 66 13.13 2.49 22.68
CA PHE A 66 12.08 3.41 22.23
C PHE A 66 12.63 4.79 21.82
N ASP A 67 13.95 4.93 21.70
CA ASP A 67 14.67 6.19 21.43
C ASP A 67 15.06 6.38 19.95
N GLU A 68 14.88 5.38 19.08
CA GLU A 68 15.20 5.54 17.67
C GLU A 68 14.09 6.29 16.91
N VAL A 69 14.28 7.60 16.96
CA VAL A 69 13.93 8.62 15.96
C VAL A 69 12.46 8.73 15.62
N MET A 70 11.76 9.39 16.52
CA MET A 70 10.48 9.97 16.16
C MET A 70 10.69 11.21 15.26
N MET A 71 10.00 11.30 14.13
CA MET A 71 10.12 12.47 13.23
C MET A 71 9.38 13.69 13.81
N PRO A 72 10.03 14.87 13.90
CA PRO A 72 9.38 16.11 14.32
C PRO A 72 8.21 16.50 13.40
N SER A 73 7.21 17.18 13.95
CA SER A 73 5.85 17.31 13.39
C SER A 73 5.69 18.20 12.15
N GLU A 74 6.72 18.41 11.33
CA GLU A 74 6.64 19.36 10.20
C GLU A 74 5.65 18.91 9.11
N VAL A 75 5.17 17.67 9.21
CA VAL A 75 4.43 16.98 8.16
C VAL A 75 3.15 16.35 8.72
N LYS A 76 2.41 17.01 9.64
CA LYS A 76 1.25 16.40 10.36
C LYS A 76 0.14 15.80 9.49
N LEU A 77 0.14 16.09 8.18
CA LEU A 77 -0.93 15.74 7.24
C LEU A 77 -0.61 14.56 6.31
N HIS A 78 0.62 14.03 6.30
CA HIS A 78 0.95 12.89 5.44
C HIS A 78 0.65 11.57 6.17
N LEU A 79 0.36 10.54 5.38
CA LEU A 79 0.13 9.17 5.87
C LEU A 79 1.46 8.44 6.09
N GLY A 80 2.44 8.68 5.23
CA GLY A 80 3.78 8.10 5.31
C GLY A 80 4.88 9.15 5.21
N ALA A 81 6.10 8.71 5.52
CA ALA A 81 7.31 9.44 5.13
C ALA A 81 8.50 8.47 5.04
N TYR A 82 9.21 8.49 3.93
CA TYR A 82 10.54 7.90 3.80
C TYR A 82 11.61 8.92 4.19
N ARG A 83 12.53 8.52 5.06
CA ARG A 83 13.64 9.38 5.50
C ARG A 83 14.96 8.90 4.87
N PRO A 84 15.57 9.64 3.91
CA PRO A 84 16.74 9.16 3.17
C PRO A 84 18.02 8.91 3.99
N ASP A 85 18.19 9.63 5.10
CA ASP A 85 19.37 9.54 5.97
C ASP A 85 19.43 8.24 6.78
N THR A 86 18.29 7.86 7.36
CA THR A 86 18.10 6.65 8.16
C THR A 86 17.62 5.47 7.32
N LYS A 87 17.12 5.76 6.11
CA LYS A 87 16.47 4.82 5.21
C LYS A 87 15.29 4.11 5.86
N ILE A 88 14.54 4.80 6.73
CA ILE A 88 13.37 4.24 7.43
C ILE A 88 12.08 4.77 6.81
N ILE A 89 11.09 3.87 6.69
CA ILE A 89 9.71 4.22 6.35
C ILE A 89 8.93 4.45 7.64
N TYR A 90 8.35 5.64 7.76
CA TYR A 90 7.49 6.05 8.86
C TYR A 90 6.03 6.07 8.42
N ARG A 91 5.13 5.90 9.39
CA ARG A 91 3.69 6.13 9.26
C ARG A 91 3.22 7.13 10.30
N ASN A 92 2.12 7.83 10.00
CA ASN A 92 1.50 8.71 10.97
C ASN A 92 0.99 7.91 12.20
N LEU A 93 1.39 8.31 13.40
CA LEU A 93 1.06 7.66 14.67
C LEU A 93 -0.42 7.77 15.01
N PHE A 94 -1.07 8.87 14.65
CA PHE A 94 -2.45 9.17 15.02
C PHE A 94 -3.48 8.58 14.05
N GLN A 95 -3.03 7.97 12.95
CA GLN A 95 -3.88 7.33 11.96
C GLN A 95 -4.00 5.83 12.26
N GLN A 96 -5.24 5.32 12.20
CA GLN A 96 -5.49 3.88 12.07
C GLN A 96 -5.48 3.50 10.58
N TYR A 97 -4.65 2.52 10.23
CA TYR A 97 -4.50 2.05 8.86
C TYR A 97 -5.30 0.76 8.66
N THR A 98 -6.13 0.75 7.62
CA THR A 98 -6.54 -0.51 7.00
C THR A 98 -5.34 -1.18 6.34
N GLU A 99 -5.42 -2.49 6.09
CA GLU A 99 -4.35 -3.22 5.39
C GLU A 99 -4.06 -2.62 4.00
N GLY A 100 -5.10 -2.18 3.28
CA GLY A 100 -4.96 -1.52 1.99
C GLY A 100 -4.22 -0.18 2.07
N GLN A 101 -4.51 0.65 3.08
CA GLN A 101 -3.79 1.91 3.30
C GLN A 101 -2.34 1.66 3.71
N LEU A 102 -2.10 0.68 4.58
CA LEU A 102 -0.75 0.31 5.00
C LEU A 102 0.08 -0.17 3.81
N ARG A 103 -0.50 -1.03 2.96
CA ARG A 103 0.10 -1.44 1.68
C ARG A 103 0.42 -0.24 0.78
N SER A 104 -0.50 0.72 0.66
CA SER A 104 -0.33 1.93 -0.15
C SER A 104 0.88 2.75 0.32
N VAL A 105 0.92 3.05 1.63
CA VAL A 105 2.04 3.77 2.25
C VAL A 105 3.34 3.00 2.07
N MET A 106 3.35 1.69 2.32
CA MET A 106 4.55 0.87 2.11
C MET A 106 5.07 0.96 0.67
N LEU A 107 4.20 0.92 -0.34
CA LEU A 107 4.59 1.04 -1.75
C LEU A 107 5.14 2.43 -2.07
N HIS A 108 4.42 3.48 -1.64
CA HIS A 108 4.78 4.85 -1.89
C HIS A 108 6.16 5.18 -1.29
N GLU A 109 6.35 4.88 -0.01
CA GLU A 109 7.59 5.22 0.69
C GLU A 109 8.75 4.31 0.27
N LEU A 110 8.49 3.06 -0.11
CA LEU A 110 9.51 2.21 -0.73
C LEU A 110 9.92 2.74 -2.11
N ALA A 111 9.01 3.32 -2.88
CA ALA A 111 9.35 3.93 -4.16
C ALA A 111 10.32 5.10 -3.98
N HIS A 112 10.17 5.92 -2.93
CA HIS A 112 11.17 6.92 -2.55
C HIS A 112 12.53 6.30 -2.24
N HIS A 113 12.56 5.16 -1.52
CA HIS A 113 13.81 4.43 -1.29
C HIS A 113 14.46 3.98 -2.60
N VAL A 114 13.69 3.43 -3.54
CA VAL A 114 14.17 3.03 -4.87
C VAL A 114 14.68 4.23 -5.65
N TRP A 115 13.98 5.37 -5.62
CA TRP A 115 14.38 6.60 -6.31
C TRP A 115 15.74 7.11 -5.82
N TYR A 116 15.93 7.22 -4.50
CA TYR A 116 17.14 7.79 -3.93
C TYR A 116 18.32 6.81 -3.86
N SER A 117 18.06 5.52 -3.65
CA SER A 117 19.11 4.52 -3.40
C SER A 117 19.30 3.49 -4.52
N GLY A 118 18.27 3.26 -5.34
CA GLY A 118 18.23 2.20 -6.35
C GLY A 118 18.35 2.67 -7.79
N MET A 119 17.97 3.92 -8.10
CA MET A 119 17.99 4.46 -9.46
C MET A 119 19.24 5.29 -9.76
N SER A 120 19.84 5.06 -10.92
CA SER A 120 20.86 5.91 -11.50
C SER A 120 20.31 7.29 -11.90
N ALA A 121 21.19 8.25 -12.17
CA ALA A 121 20.78 9.55 -12.72
C ALA A 121 20.08 9.41 -14.08
N GLN A 122 20.58 8.51 -14.94
CA GLN A 122 19.99 8.25 -16.25
C GLN A 122 18.58 7.68 -16.16
N GLN A 123 18.36 6.67 -15.30
CA GLN A 123 17.02 6.09 -15.11
C GLN A 123 16.01 7.14 -14.59
N ARG A 124 16.44 8.05 -13.72
CA ARG A 124 15.59 9.15 -13.24
C ARG A 124 15.24 10.12 -14.36
N GLU A 125 16.19 10.42 -15.25
CA GLU A 125 15.92 11.26 -16.41
C GLU A 125 14.99 10.59 -17.42
N ASP A 126 15.23 9.33 -17.75
CA ASP A 126 14.38 8.57 -18.66
C ASP A 126 12.94 8.48 -18.11
N TRP A 127 12.79 8.29 -16.80
CA TRP A 127 11.48 8.33 -16.14
C TRP A 127 10.77 9.68 -16.28
N ARG A 128 11.50 10.80 -16.14
CA ARG A 128 10.92 12.14 -16.35
C ARG A 128 10.42 12.31 -17.78
N LEU A 129 11.21 11.88 -18.76
CA LEU A 129 10.82 11.93 -20.17
C LEU A 129 9.59 11.06 -20.46
N TYR A 130 9.54 9.87 -19.85
CA TYR A 130 8.37 9.00 -19.91
C TYR A 130 7.12 9.70 -19.36
N LEU A 131 7.18 10.29 -18.16
CA LEU A 131 6.02 10.97 -17.56
C LEU A 131 5.63 12.25 -18.31
N ALA A 132 6.58 12.97 -18.89
CA ALA A 132 6.28 14.13 -19.73
C ALA A 132 5.47 13.75 -20.99
N THR A 133 5.70 12.55 -21.53
CA THR A 133 4.98 12.03 -22.69
C THR A 133 3.72 11.24 -22.33
N ASN A 134 3.64 10.74 -21.08
CA ASN A 134 2.53 9.92 -20.57
C ASN A 134 1.97 10.47 -19.24
N PRO A 135 1.54 11.75 -19.17
CA PRO A 135 1.17 12.39 -17.92
C PRO A 135 0.02 11.66 -17.22
N THR A 136 0.01 11.71 -15.89
CA THR A 136 -1.05 11.10 -15.07
C THR A 136 -1.91 12.19 -14.45
N ARG A 137 -3.19 11.86 -14.19
CA ARG A 137 -4.07 12.78 -13.43
C ARG A 137 -3.54 13.02 -12.02
N LEU A 138 -2.91 12.00 -11.42
CA LEU A 138 -2.29 12.10 -10.10
C LEU A 138 -1.11 13.07 -10.10
N GLN A 139 -0.25 13.05 -11.11
CA GLN A 139 0.86 14.00 -11.27
C GLN A 139 0.34 15.45 -11.30
N ALA A 140 -0.73 15.72 -12.05
CA ALA A 140 -1.34 17.05 -12.06
C ALA A 140 -1.86 17.46 -10.67
N MET A 141 -2.48 16.53 -9.94
CA MET A 141 -2.96 16.77 -8.57
C MET A 141 -1.81 17.04 -7.59
N VAL A 142 -0.77 16.21 -7.60
CA VAL A 142 0.43 16.35 -6.75
C VAL A 142 1.06 17.71 -6.98
N ARG A 143 1.31 18.08 -8.24
CA ARG A 143 1.91 19.36 -8.60
C ARG A 143 1.05 20.57 -8.24
N SER A 144 -0.27 20.41 -8.16
CA SER A 144 -1.18 21.48 -7.70
C SER A 144 -1.32 21.57 -6.17
N THR A 145 -1.03 20.49 -5.44
CA THR A 145 -1.28 20.39 -3.99
C THR A 145 -0.05 20.77 -3.18
N TYR A 146 1.13 20.38 -3.65
CA TYR A 146 2.39 20.64 -2.94
C TYR A 146 2.94 22.03 -3.26
N LYS A 147 3.68 22.62 -2.31
CA LYS A 147 4.25 23.96 -2.47
C LYS A 147 5.27 23.99 -3.60
N GLN A 148 5.38 25.13 -4.29
CA GLN A 148 6.46 25.40 -5.23
C GLN A 148 7.83 25.20 -4.54
N GLY A 149 8.73 24.47 -5.18
CA GLY A 149 10.04 24.09 -4.64
C GLY A 149 10.12 22.68 -4.04
N THR A 150 9.01 21.91 -4.06
CA THR A 150 9.02 20.48 -3.72
C THR A 150 9.72 19.67 -4.82
N ASP A 151 10.46 18.62 -4.45
CA ASP A 151 10.97 17.61 -5.40
C ASP A 151 9.79 16.80 -5.94
N PHE A 152 9.18 17.30 -7.03
CA PHE A 152 8.01 16.66 -7.65
C PHE A 152 8.36 15.35 -8.35
N ASP A 153 9.62 15.13 -8.71
CA ASP A 153 9.99 13.98 -9.53
C ASP A 153 9.94 12.68 -8.71
N SER A 154 10.41 12.72 -7.47
CA SER A 154 10.34 11.57 -6.56
C SER A 154 8.89 11.25 -6.17
N GLU A 155 8.08 12.27 -5.90
CA GLU A 155 6.64 12.09 -5.62
C GLU A 155 5.88 11.55 -6.83
N ASP A 156 6.14 12.09 -8.03
CA ASP A 156 5.53 11.61 -9.27
C ASP A 156 5.87 10.13 -9.52
N PHE A 157 7.12 9.73 -9.26
CA PHE A 157 7.53 8.32 -9.28
C PHE A 157 6.78 7.49 -8.23
N ALA A 158 6.73 7.96 -6.99
CA ALA A 158 6.10 7.24 -5.89
C ALA A 158 4.60 7.01 -6.13
N PHE A 159 3.86 8.03 -6.57
CA PHE A 159 2.45 7.90 -6.93
C PHE A 159 2.23 6.99 -8.14
N ALA A 160 3.12 7.02 -9.13
CA ALA A 160 3.05 6.12 -10.27
C ALA A 160 3.31 4.66 -9.88
N VAL A 161 4.17 4.39 -8.89
CA VAL A 161 4.36 3.02 -8.37
C VAL A 161 3.14 2.58 -7.54
N GLU A 162 2.64 3.46 -6.66
CA GLU A 162 1.49 3.21 -5.79
C GLU A 162 0.23 2.88 -6.62
N TYR A 163 -0.08 3.74 -7.61
CA TYR A 163 -1.26 3.66 -8.48
C TYR A 163 -0.93 3.25 -9.92
N ALA A 164 0.08 2.38 -10.09
CA ALA A 164 0.61 2.01 -11.40
C ALA A 164 -0.46 1.60 -12.42
N ARG A 165 -0.41 2.23 -13.60
CA ARG A 165 -1.13 1.88 -14.82
C ARG A 165 -0.35 0.82 -15.60
N PRO A 166 -0.95 0.15 -16.60
CA PRO A 166 -0.21 -0.79 -17.45
C PRO A 166 1.09 -0.23 -18.01
N GLY A 167 1.04 0.96 -18.61
CA GLY A 167 2.21 1.62 -19.19
C GLY A 167 3.29 1.98 -18.17
N ASP A 168 2.94 2.26 -16.91
CA ASP A 168 3.94 2.59 -15.89
C ASP A 168 4.74 1.32 -15.53
N ILE A 169 4.08 0.16 -15.48
CA ILE A 169 4.71 -1.13 -15.18
C ILE A 169 5.60 -1.59 -16.34
N GLU A 170 5.21 -1.30 -17.58
CA GLU A 170 6.08 -1.45 -18.75
C GLU A 170 7.34 -0.62 -18.61
N GLU A 171 7.20 0.66 -18.26
CA GLU A 171 8.34 1.56 -18.15
C GLU A 171 9.28 1.14 -17.02
N LEU A 172 8.75 0.70 -15.87
CA LEU A 172 9.58 0.13 -14.80
C LEU A 172 10.46 -1.04 -15.31
N ALA A 173 9.97 -1.84 -16.25
CA ALA A 173 10.75 -2.93 -16.85
C ALA A 173 11.76 -2.43 -17.89
N THR A 174 11.36 -1.49 -18.75
CA THR A 174 12.22 -0.83 -19.74
C THR A 174 13.44 -0.19 -19.06
N LEU A 175 13.23 0.48 -17.93
CA LEU A 175 14.27 1.09 -17.11
C LEU A 175 15.02 0.10 -16.22
N LYS A 176 14.71 -1.20 -16.30
CA LYS A 176 15.33 -2.27 -15.51
C LYS A 176 15.18 -2.10 -14.00
N ILE A 177 14.08 -1.47 -13.56
CA ILE A 177 13.71 -1.35 -12.15
C ILE A 177 13.05 -2.65 -11.67
N ILE A 178 12.30 -3.29 -12.57
CA ILE A 178 11.82 -4.67 -12.42
C ILE A 178 12.29 -5.52 -13.61
N THR A 179 12.31 -6.84 -13.45
CA THR A 179 12.62 -7.72 -14.59
C THR A 179 11.41 -7.90 -15.50
N PRO A 180 11.59 -8.33 -16.76
CA PRO A 180 10.48 -8.68 -17.65
C PRO A 180 9.52 -9.71 -17.04
N GLU A 181 10.04 -10.72 -16.33
CA GLU A 181 9.22 -11.77 -15.71
C GLU A 181 8.41 -11.23 -14.54
N GLU A 182 8.95 -10.28 -13.77
CA GLU A 182 8.21 -9.61 -12.70
C GLU A 182 7.14 -8.69 -13.26
N ARG A 183 7.46 -7.94 -14.33
CA ARG A 183 6.50 -7.14 -15.08
C ARG A 183 5.31 -7.99 -15.53
N GLU A 184 5.54 -9.15 -16.13
CA GLU A 184 4.46 -10.06 -16.54
C GLU A 184 3.59 -10.51 -15.36
N LYS A 185 4.22 -10.92 -14.25
CA LYS A 185 3.49 -11.36 -13.05
C LYS A 185 2.64 -10.23 -12.45
N ILE A 186 3.22 -9.03 -12.33
CA ILE A 186 2.52 -7.85 -11.79
C ILE A 186 1.38 -7.45 -12.73
N MET A 187 1.62 -7.43 -14.04
CA MET A 187 0.60 -7.13 -15.05
C MET A 187 -0.58 -8.10 -14.98
N LYS A 188 -0.31 -9.40 -14.89
CA LYS A 188 -1.35 -10.44 -14.76
C LYS A 188 -2.17 -10.30 -13.48
N LEU A 189 -1.53 -9.91 -12.37
CA LEU A 189 -2.20 -9.72 -11.08
C LEU A 189 -3.08 -8.46 -11.07
N LYS A 190 -2.55 -7.33 -11.54
CA LYS A 190 -3.24 -6.02 -11.48
C LYS A 190 -4.25 -5.80 -12.61
N PHE A 191 -3.99 -6.38 -13.78
CA PHE A 191 -4.80 -6.19 -14.98
C PHE A 191 -5.14 -7.54 -15.63
N PRO A 192 -5.91 -8.40 -14.93
CA PRO A 192 -6.30 -9.67 -15.49
C PRO A 192 -7.10 -9.45 -16.79
N PRO A 193 -6.86 -10.26 -17.85
CA PRO A 193 -7.63 -10.14 -19.08
C PRO A 193 -9.12 -10.31 -18.77
N LYS A 194 -9.96 -9.47 -19.39
CA LYS A 194 -11.40 -9.61 -19.24
C LYS A 194 -11.80 -10.97 -19.81
N ARG A 195 -12.73 -11.67 -19.15
CA ARG A 195 -13.21 -13.01 -19.55
C ARG A 195 -13.66 -13.13 -21.01
N ALA A 196 -13.93 -12.03 -21.70
CA ALA A 196 -14.28 -11.99 -23.12
C ALA A 196 -13.13 -12.37 -24.08
N ASP A 197 -11.88 -12.35 -23.62
CA ASP A 197 -10.68 -12.62 -24.46
C ASP A 197 -10.12 -14.04 -24.27
N LEU A 198 -10.77 -14.89 -23.46
CA LEU A 198 -10.44 -16.30 -23.41
C LEU A 198 -11.10 -17.00 -24.61
N PRO A 199 -10.37 -17.81 -25.39
CA PRO A 199 -10.98 -18.60 -26.45
C PRO A 199 -12.07 -19.45 -25.82
N GLN A 200 -13.32 -19.17 -26.18
CA GLN A 200 -14.46 -20.02 -25.87
C GLN A 200 -14.14 -21.38 -26.47
N GLY A 201 -13.82 -22.36 -25.62
CA GLY A 201 -13.69 -23.75 -26.06
C GLY A 201 -14.96 -24.16 -26.81
N PRO A 202 -14.86 -25.10 -27.76
CA PRO A 202 -16.01 -25.49 -28.57
C PRO A 202 -17.17 -25.88 -27.65
N PRO A 203 -18.41 -25.45 -27.96
CA PRO A 203 -19.57 -25.75 -27.13
C PRO A 203 -19.70 -27.27 -26.99
N LEU A 204 -19.76 -27.74 -25.75
CA LEU A 204 -20.08 -29.13 -25.45
C LEU A 204 -21.45 -29.45 -26.07
N VAL A 205 -21.42 -30.21 -27.16
CA VAL A 205 -22.60 -30.80 -27.77
C VAL A 205 -23.21 -31.73 -26.73
N ARG A 206 -24.31 -31.29 -26.10
CA ARG A 206 -25.19 -32.20 -25.35
C ARG A 206 -25.85 -33.13 -26.36
N THR A 207 -25.31 -34.34 -26.50
CA THR A 207 -26.04 -35.45 -27.11
C THR A 207 -27.16 -35.85 -26.16
N ALA A 208 -28.38 -35.46 -26.50
CA ALA A 208 -29.58 -36.08 -25.98
C ALA A 208 -29.73 -37.43 -26.69
N GLU A 209 -29.56 -38.54 -25.97
CA GLU A 209 -30.19 -39.85 -26.20
C GLU A 209 -29.53 -40.91 -25.31
N ALA A 210 -30.29 -41.42 -24.33
CA ALA A 210 -30.37 -42.85 -23.98
C ALA A 210 -31.19 -42.98 -22.67
N ASP A 211 -32.50 -42.94 -22.85
CA ASP A 211 -33.45 -43.48 -21.89
C ASP A 211 -33.54 -45.00 -22.12
N ARG A 212 -33.32 -45.82 -21.08
CA ARG A 212 -33.81 -47.22 -20.97
C ARG A 212 -33.53 -47.80 -19.57
N SER A 213 -34.55 -47.68 -18.72
CA SER A 213 -35.15 -48.73 -17.87
C SER A 213 -34.26 -49.65 -17.01
N HIS A 214 -34.44 -49.62 -15.69
CA HIS A 214 -34.97 -50.79 -14.96
C HIS A 214 -35.55 -50.42 -13.59
N GLU A 215 -36.66 -51.07 -13.29
CA GLU A 215 -37.54 -50.95 -12.12
C GLU A 215 -36.87 -51.36 -10.81
N GLY A 216 -37.43 -50.87 -9.70
CA GLY A 216 -37.14 -51.34 -8.35
C GLY A 216 -37.82 -50.49 -7.29
N ASP A 217 -39.12 -50.70 -7.11
CA ASP A 217 -39.90 -50.29 -5.94
C ASP A 217 -39.19 -50.67 -4.63
N ASN A 218 -39.20 -49.76 -3.64
CA ASN A 218 -39.97 -49.99 -2.40
C ASN A 218 -39.82 -48.82 -1.40
N ASP A 219 -41.00 -48.34 -1.01
CA ASP A 219 -41.40 -47.93 0.33
C ASP A 219 -40.71 -46.75 1.04
N GLU A 220 -41.38 -45.60 0.87
CA GLU A 220 -41.58 -44.59 1.92
C GLU A 220 -42.32 -45.22 3.14
N PRO A 221 -42.16 -44.70 4.38
CA PRO A 221 -42.87 -43.45 4.71
C PRO A 221 -42.14 -42.47 5.64
N GLN A 222 -42.31 -41.20 5.27
CA GLN A 222 -42.69 -40.03 6.08
C GLN A 222 -42.49 -40.08 7.61
N ALA A 223 -41.89 -39.01 8.17
CA ALA A 223 -42.67 -37.88 8.69
C ALA A 223 -41.84 -36.94 9.59
N LYS A 224 -41.95 -35.63 9.28
CA LYS A 224 -42.17 -34.49 10.22
C LYS A 224 -41.00 -34.11 11.16
N ASP A 225 -40.75 -32.86 11.52
CA ASP A 225 -41.55 -31.63 11.52
C ASP A 225 -40.61 -30.41 11.74
N GLN A 226 -40.97 -29.27 11.15
CA GLN A 226 -40.98 -27.90 11.69
C GLN A 226 -39.81 -27.32 12.53
N LYS A 227 -39.23 -26.20 12.06
CA LYS A 227 -39.60 -24.81 12.48
C LYS A 227 -38.65 -23.75 11.87
N ASP A 228 -39.23 -22.79 11.18
CA ASP A 228 -38.74 -21.41 10.92
C ASP A 228 -39.21 -20.47 12.05
N PRO A 229 -38.92 -19.14 12.07
CA PRO A 229 -37.67 -18.38 11.81
C PRO A 229 -37.47 -17.28 12.91
N LYS A 230 -36.63 -16.25 12.64
CA LYS A 230 -36.33 -14.98 13.39
C LYS A 230 -34.95 -15.02 14.07
N ASP A 231 -34.01 -14.10 13.83
CA ASP A 231 -34.14 -12.65 13.90
C ASP A 231 -33.36 -11.89 12.82
N GLN A 232 -33.98 -10.80 12.38
CA GLN A 232 -33.44 -9.74 11.52
C GLN A 232 -32.61 -8.73 12.35
N ALA A 233 -31.71 -8.05 11.64
CA ALA A 233 -30.85 -6.95 12.09
C ALA A 233 -31.61 -5.73 12.69
N PRO A 234 -30.87 -4.76 13.24
CA PRO A 234 -30.61 -3.55 12.44
C PRO A 234 -29.14 -3.10 12.53
N HIS A 235 -28.49 -2.76 11.41
CA HIS A 235 -28.43 -1.40 10.84
C HIS A 235 -28.10 -0.31 11.88
N HIS A 236 -26.85 0.14 11.86
CA HIS A 236 -26.47 1.49 12.30
C HIS A 236 -25.66 2.14 11.18
N GLU A 237 -26.34 3.01 10.42
CA GLU A 237 -25.73 4.16 9.75
C GLU A 237 -25.38 5.19 10.82
N ILE A 238 -24.15 5.73 10.83
CA ILE A 238 -23.88 7.11 11.24
C ILE A 238 -22.71 7.65 10.40
N TYR A 239 -23.00 8.77 9.74
CA TYR A 239 -22.20 9.79 9.05
C TYR A 239 -20.69 9.87 9.30
#